data_AF-E0ZKE3-F1
#
_entry.id   AF-E0ZKE3-F1
#
_cell.length_a   1.000
_cell.length_b   1.000
_cell.length_c   1.000
_cell.angle_alpha   90.00
_cell.angle_beta   90.00
_cell.angle_gamma   90.00
#
_symmetry.space_group_name_H-M   'P 1'
#
loop_
_entity.id
_entity.type
_entity.pdbx_description
1 polymer ?
#
loop_
_entity_poly.entity_id
_entity_poly.type
_entity_poly.pdbx_seq_one_letter_code
_entity_poly.pdbx_strand_id
1 'polypeptide(L)'
;LGARLITKRSTNSISAILQVVQATGATQLFYNHLYDPLSLVRDHKLKQDLSSRGILVRSFNSDLLYEPWEVNDEEGHAFSTFQDYWNKCLNMPYDPLAPLLPPKRIVAVASKVGDCIT
;
A
#
# COMPACT_ATOMS: atom_id res chain seq x y z
N LEU A 1 -14.16 -14.64 6.05
CA LEU A 1 -13.30 -14.64 4.84
C LEU A 1 -12.41 -15.88 4.71
N GLY A 2 -11.99 -16.55 5.79
CA GLY A 2 -11.38 -17.90 5.69
C GLY A 2 -9.85 -17.96 5.75
N ALA A 3 -9.16 -16.82 5.86
CA ALA A 3 -7.72 -16.74 6.10
C ALA A 3 -7.41 -16.23 7.52
N ARG A 4 -6.18 -16.48 7.99
CA ARG A 4 -5.68 -16.02 9.30
C ARG A 4 -4.78 -14.80 9.10
N LEU A 5 -4.72 -13.93 10.11
CA LEU A 5 -3.73 -12.86 10.16
C LEU A 5 -2.45 -13.40 10.79
N ILE A 6 -1.32 -13.17 10.12
CA ILE A 6 0.01 -13.56 10.60
C ILE A 6 0.71 -12.30 11.09
N THR A 7 1.18 -12.30 12.33
CA THR A 7 1.93 -11.17 12.90
C THR A 7 3.38 -11.58 13.15
N LYS A 8 4.31 -10.69 12.78
CA LYS A 8 5.75 -10.90 12.97
C LYS A 8 6.37 -9.62 13.49
N ARG A 9 7.07 -9.71 14.63
CA ARG A 9 7.80 -8.57 15.20
C ARG A 9 9.23 -8.57 14.67
N SER A 10 9.71 -7.41 14.25
CA SER A 10 11.08 -7.22 13.77
C SER A 10 11.52 -5.77 13.98
N THR A 11 12.82 -5.54 14.12
CA THR A 11 13.42 -4.20 14.10
C THR A 11 13.49 -3.61 12.69
N ASN A 12 13.48 -4.46 11.67
CA ASN A 12 13.47 -4.07 10.26
C ASN A 12 12.33 -4.77 9.53
N SER A 13 11.42 -3.97 8.97
CA SER A 13 10.23 -4.47 8.27
C SER A 13 10.58 -5.17 6.95
N ILE A 14 11.60 -4.69 6.23
CA ILE A 14 11.99 -5.24 4.92
C ILE A 14 12.56 -6.66 5.09
N SER A 15 13.42 -6.88 6.09
CA SER A 15 13.97 -8.21 6.35
C SER A 15 12.88 -9.20 6.79
N ALA A 16 11.92 -8.75 7.60
CA ALA A 16 10.78 -9.56 8.01
C ALA A 16 9.92 -9.97 6.80
N ILE A 17 9.62 -9.03 5.91
CA ILE A 17 8.83 -9.31 4.70
C ILE A 17 9.58 -10.26 3.77
N LEU A 18 10.89 -10.10 3.59
CA LEU A 18 11.71 -11.02 2.81
C LEU A 18 11.69 -12.45 3.36
N GLN A 19 11.79 -12.62 4.69
CA GLN A 19 11.66 -13.92 5.33
C GLN A 19 10.28 -14.54 5.10
N VAL A 20 9.22 -13.75 5.20
CA VAL A 20 7.84 -14.20 4.95
C VAL A 20 7.68 -14.64 3.49
N VAL A 21 8.19 -13.86 2.53
CA VAL A 21 8.14 -14.19 1.11
C VAL A 21 8.90 -15.49 0.82
N GLN A 22 10.10 -15.66 1.37
CA GLN A 22 10.89 -16.88 1.22
C GLN A 22 10.21 -18.11 1.83
N ALA A 23 9.60 -17.97 3.02
CA ALA A 23 8.92 -19.07 3.69
C ALA A 23 7.61 -19.48 3.01
N THR A 24 6.94 -18.55 2.32
CA THR A 24 5.65 -18.80 1.66
C THR A 24 5.78 -19.11 0.17
N GLY A 25 6.90 -18.78 -0.46
CA GLY A 25 7.06 -18.85 -1.92
C GLY A 25 6.23 -17.81 -2.66
N ALA A 26 5.85 -16.71 -2.00
CA ALA A 26 5.05 -15.66 -2.62
C ALA A 26 5.82 -14.96 -3.76
N THR A 27 5.16 -14.70 -4.88
CA THR A 27 5.75 -14.00 -6.03
C THR A 27 5.32 -12.54 -6.12
N GLN A 28 4.31 -12.15 -5.35
CA GLN A 28 3.72 -10.81 -5.40
C GLN A 28 3.44 -10.28 -3.99
N LEU A 29 3.69 -8.99 -3.79
CA LEU A 29 3.35 -8.25 -2.59
C LEU A 29 2.40 -7.10 -2.95
N PHE A 30 1.28 -7.05 -2.24
CA PHE A 30 0.28 -6.00 -2.35
C PHE A 30 0.17 -5.28 -1.01
N TYR A 31 0.17 -3.95 -1.02
CA TYR A 31 -0.05 -3.13 0.16
C TYR A 31 -0.69 -1.80 -0.23
N ASN A 32 -1.20 -1.06 0.75
CA ASN A 32 -1.67 0.31 0.51
C ASN A 32 -0.61 1.28 1.01
N HIS A 33 -0.25 2.27 0.20
CA HIS A 33 0.82 3.20 0.57
C HIS A 33 0.33 4.25 1.57
N LEU A 34 1.24 4.67 2.44
CA LEU A 34 1.03 5.74 3.39
C LEU A 34 1.86 6.96 3.00
N TYR A 35 1.40 8.15 3.38
CA TYR A 35 1.98 9.43 2.95
C TYR A 35 2.88 10.08 4.01
N ASP A 36 3.04 9.47 5.18
CA ASP A 36 3.97 9.98 6.17
C ASP A 36 5.43 9.80 5.68
N PRO A 37 6.36 10.71 6.05
CA PRO A 37 7.72 10.68 5.52
C PRO A 37 8.47 9.38 5.80
N LEU A 38 8.24 8.75 6.96
CA LEU A 38 8.94 7.53 7.35
C LEU A 38 8.46 6.34 6.52
N SER A 39 7.14 6.23 6.32
CA SER A 39 6.55 5.21 5.46
C SER A 39 6.95 5.37 4.01
N LEU A 40 6.97 6.59 3.46
CA LEU A 40 7.40 6.82 2.08
C LEU A 40 8.82 6.32 1.81
N VAL A 41 9.77 6.67 2.70
CA VAL A 41 11.17 6.22 2.59
C VAL A 41 11.28 4.70 2.73
N ARG A 42 10.57 4.12 3.72
CA ARG A 42 10.54 2.67 3.94
C ARG A 42 9.99 1.93 2.73
N ASP A 43 8.87 2.38 2.20
CA ASP A 43 8.12 1.73 1.13
C ASP A 43 8.87 1.83 -0.21
N HIS A 44 9.56 2.95 -0.46
CA HIS A 44 10.46 3.09 -1.60
C HIS A 44 11.60 2.07 -1.54
N LYS A 45 12.29 1.98 -0.39
CA LYS A 45 13.37 1.00 -0.19
C LYS A 45 12.87 -0.44 -0.31
N LEU A 46 11.69 -0.72 0.24
CA LEU A 46 11.04 -2.02 0.17
C LEU A 46 10.74 -2.43 -1.28
N LYS A 47 10.15 -1.53 -2.08
CA LYS A 47 9.88 -1.75 -3.51
C LYS A 47 11.16 -2.05 -4.27
N GLN A 48 12.22 -1.29 -4.04
CA GLN A 48 13.53 -1.50 -4.68
C GLN A 48 14.15 -2.86 -4.32
N ASP A 49 14.19 -3.20 -3.03
CA ASP A 49 14.80 -4.43 -2.53
C ASP A 49 14.04 -5.68 -3.01
N LEU A 50 12.72 -5.64 -3.07
CA LEU A 50 11.89 -6.75 -3.55
C LEU A 50 11.92 -6.89 -5.07
N SER A 51 11.86 -5.78 -5.81
CA SER A 51 11.89 -5.80 -7.28
C SER A 51 13.22 -6.33 -7.81
N SER A 52 14.34 -5.98 -7.17
CA SER A 52 15.67 -6.53 -7.51
C SER A 52 15.78 -8.06 -7.33
N ARG A 53 14.87 -8.65 -6.53
CA ARG A 53 14.77 -10.10 -6.29
C ARG A 53 13.70 -10.78 -7.14
N GLY A 54 13.09 -10.05 -8.09
CA GLY A 54 12.06 -10.56 -8.99
C GLY A 54 10.67 -10.71 -8.36
N ILE A 55 10.42 -10.09 -7.19
CA ILE A 55 9.11 -10.09 -6.54
C ILE A 55 8.32 -8.88 -7.05
N LEU A 56 7.12 -9.11 -7.58
CA LEU A 56 6.26 -8.03 -8.06
C LEU A 56 5.64 -7.30 -6.88
N VAL A 57 5.90 -6.00 -6.77
CA VAL A 57 5.32 -5.16 -5.71
C VAL A 57 4.32 -4.19 -6.31
N ARG A 58 3.10 -4.13 -5.76
CA ARG A 58 2.07 -3.15 -6.13
C ARG A 58 1.54 -2.45 -4.89
N SER A 59 1.40 -1.12 -5.00
CA SER A 59 0.76 -0.29 -3.99
C SER A 59 -0.56 0.28 -4.51
N PHE A 60 -1.50 0.53 -3.60
CA PHE A 60 -2.80 1.14 -3.91
C PHE A 60 -3.12 2.27 -2.94
N ASN A 61 -3.93 3.23 -3.41
CA ASN A 61 -4.58 4.19 -2.53
C ASN A 61 -5.74 3.52 -1.80
N SER A 62 -5.80 3.67 -0.48
CA SER A 62 -6.97 3.24 0.33
C SER A 62 -7.55 4.30 1.24
N ASP A 63 -6.79 5.34 1.53
CA ASP A 63 -7.10 6.26 2.63
C ASP A 63 -7.46 7.67 2.12
N LEU A 64 -7.25 7.95 0.82
CA LEU A 64 -7.55 9.24 0.20
C LEU A 64 -8.57 9.11 -0.94
N LEU A 65 -9.34 10.17 -1.16
CA LEU A 65 -10.26 10.28 -2.31
C LEU A 65 -9.49 10.44 -3.64
N TYR A 66 -8.46 11.28 -3.62
CA TYR A 66 -7.57 11.56 -4.75
C TYR A 66 -6.12 11.46 -4.29
N GLU A 67 -5.23 11.08 -5.19
CA GLU A 67 -3.80 11.10 -4.87
C GLU A 67 -3.31 12.56 -4.73
N PRO A 68 -2.37 12.86 -3.83
CA PRO A 68 -1.93 14.24 -3.60
C PRO A 68 -1.36 14.92 -4.84
N TRP A 69 -0.76 14.17 -5.75
CA TRP A 69 -0.19 14.69 -7.01
C TRP A 69 -1.24 14.87 -8.12
N GLU A 70 -2.50 14.45 -7.91
CA GLU A 70 -3.60 14.67 -8.86
C GLU A 70 -4.30 16.02 -8.62
N VAL A 71 -4.23 16.55 -7.38
CA VAL A 71 -4.92 17.78 -6.98
C VAL A 71 -3.95 18.97 -7.01
N ASN A 72 -3.69 19.46 -8.21
CA ASN A 72 -2.89 20.66 -8.45
C ASN A 72 -3.74 21.80 -9.04
N ASP A 73 -3.20 23.01 -8.98
CA ASP A 73 -3.76 24.17 -9.67
C ASP A 73 -3.59 24.07 -11.20
N GLU A 74 -4.02 25.10 -11.93
CA GLU A 74 -3.91 25.15 -13.40
C GLU A 74 -2.47 25.21 -13.91
N GLU A 75 -1.54 25.68 -13.08
CA GLU A 75 -0.11 25.76 -13.38
C GLU A 75 0.65 24.50 -12.94
N GLY A 76 -0.02 23.56 -12.27
CA GLY A 76 0.57 22.32 -11.77
C GLY A 76 1.21 22.44 -10.39
N HIS A 77 0.99 23.53 -9.66
CA HIS A 77 1.49 23.72 -8.30
C HIS A 77 0.51 23.17 -7.25
N ALA A 78 1.07 22.86 -6.07
CA ALA A 78 0.28 22.48 -4.92
C ALA A 78 -0.40 23.70 -4.29
N PHE A 79 -1.64 23.54 -3.87
CA PHE A 79 -2.39 24.59 -3.17
C PHE A 79 -1.78 24.92 -1.80
N SER A 80 -1.79 26.20 -1.44
CA SER A 80 -1.33 26.69 -0.13
C SER A 80 -2.47 27.00 0.84
N THR A 81 -3.72 27.05 0.36
CA THR A 81 -4.92 27.25 1.19
C THR A 81 -5.83 26.02 1.11
N PHE A 82 -6.49 25.71 2.22
CA PHE A 82 -7.43 24.59 2.27
C PHE A 82 -8.67 24.83 1.39
N GLN A 83 -9.15 26.07 1.34
CA GLN A 83 -10.37 26.40 0.59
C GLN A 83 -10.20 26.14 -0.91
N ASP A 84 -9.07 26.58 -1.48
CA ASP A 84 -8.81 26.39 -2.92
C ASP A 84 -8.59 24.91 -3.24
N TYR A 85 -7.83 24.21 -2.39
CA TYR A 85 -7.65 22.77 -2.47
C TYR A 85 -8.99 22.02 -2.45
N TRP A 86 -9.85 22.32 -1.48
CA TRP A 86 -11.12 21.61 -1.32
C TRP A 86 -12.10 21.93 -2.46
N ASN A 87 -12.14 23.19 -2.90
CA ASN A 87 -12.89 23.58 -4.08
C ASN A 87 -12.43 22.81 -5.33
N LYS A 88 -11.11 22.61 -5.51
CA LYS A 88 -10.58 21.80 -6.61
C LYS A 88 -11.01 20.33 -6.48
N CYS A 89 -10.91 19.73 -5.31
CA CYS A 89 -11.33 18.33 -5.06
C CYS A 89 -12.80 18.09 -5.44
N LEU A 90 -13.69 19.03 -5.14
CA LEU A 90 -15.11 18.92 -5.46
C LEU A 90 -15.42 19.09 -6.95
N ASN A 91 -14.54 19.75 -7.70
CA ASN A 91 -14.69 20.02 -9.13
C ASN A 91 -13.67 19.25 -9.99
N MET A 92 -13.18 18.11 -9.50
CA MET A 92 -12.34 17.22 -10.28
C MET A 92 -13.10 16.70 -11.51
N PRO A 93 -12.42 16.45 -12.64
CA PRO A 93 -13.08 16.01 -13.87
C PRO A 93 -13.64 14.58 -13.80
N TYR A 94 -13.31 13.84 -12.74
CA TYR A 94 -13.82 12.51 -12.46
C TYR A 94 -14.18 12.40 -10.98
N ASP A 95 -15.21 11.61 -10.69
CA ASP A 95 -15.59 11.26 -9.32
C ASP A 95 -14.58 10.29 -8.69
N PRO A 96 -14.41 10.32 -7.36
CA PRO A 96 -13.59 9.33 -6.69
C PRO A 96 -14.17 7.93 -6.90
N LEU A 97 -13.29 6.93 -6.95
CA LEU A 97 -13.69 5.56 -7.22
C LEU A 97 -14.72 5.08 -6.20
N ALA A 98 -15.83 4.55 -6.71
CA ALA A 98 -16.85 3.95 -5.86
C ALA A 98 -16.29 2.75 -5.08
N PRO A 99 -16.75 2.51 -3.84
CA PRO A 99 -16.31 1.37 -3.05
C PRO A 99 -16.50 0.04 -3.79
N LEU A 100 -15.44 -0.76 -3.84
CA LEU A 100 -15.48 -2.08 -4.45
C LEU A 100 -16.19 -3.08 -3.52
N LEU A 101 -16.83 -4.09 -4.12
CA LEU A 101 -17.46 -5.16 -3.35
C LEU A 101 -16.40 -5.96 -2.56
N PRO A 102 -16.69 -6.34 -1.31
CA PRO A 102 -15.78 -7.15 -0.54
C PRO A 102 -15.61 -8.55 -1.18
N PRO A 103 -14.44 -9.19 -1.02
CA PRO A 103 -14.22 -10.53 -1.51
C PRO A 103 -15.12 -11.53 -0.78
N LYS A 104 -15.62 -12.55 -1.48
CA LYS A 104 -16.45 -13.60 -0.86
C LYS A 104 -15.65 -14.56 0.02
N ARG A 105 -14.39 -14.80 -0.32
CA ARG A 105 -13.47 -15.72 0.39
C ARG A 105 -12.02 -15.36 0.08
N ILE A 106 -11.14 -15.56 1.05
CA ILE A 106 -9.68 -15.48 0.91
C ILE A 106 -9.12 -16.90 1.00
N VAL A 107 -8.23 -17.26 0.08
CA VAL A 107 -7.56 -18.57 0.09
C VAL A 107 -6.49 -18.56 1.17
N ALA A 108 -6.62 -19.46 2.15
CA ALA A 108 -5.62 -19.60 3.21
C ALA A 108 -4.37 -20.30 2.68
N VAL A 109 -3.20 -19.81 3.09
CA VAL A 109 -1.92 -20.47 2.84
C VAL A 109 -1.70 -21.51 3.94
N ALA A 110 -1.39 -22.76 3.57
CA ALA A 110 -1.15 -23.85 4.51
C ALA A 110 0.24 -23.79 5.19
N SER A 111 1.14 -23.00 4.62
CA SER A 111 2.54 -22.89 5.05
C SER A 111 2.67 -22.22 6.42
N LYS A 112 3.37 -22.88 7.35
CA LYS A 112 3.78 -22.25 8.61
C LYS A 112 4.92 -21.27 8.32
N VAL A 113 4.68 -19.98 8.48
CA VAL A 113 5.75 -18.98 8.48
C VAL A 113 6.40 -19.01 9.87
N GLY A 114 7.66 -19.42 9.95
CA GLY A 114 8.40 -19.51 11.22
C GLY A 114 8.44 -18.18 12.00
N ASP A 115 8.55 -18.28 13.32
CA ASP A 115 8.54 -17.18 14.31
C ASP A 115 7.36 -16.20 14.25
N CYS A 116 6.29 -16.54 13.53
CA CYS A 116 5.11 -15.69 13.45
C CYS A 116 4.05 -16.14 14.47
N ILE A 117 3.46 -15.17 15.18
CA ILE A 117 2.36 -15.41 16.10
C ILE A 117 1.06 -15.38 15.28
N THR A 118 0.22 -16.40 15.48
CA THR A 118 -1.02 -16.63 14.71
C THR A 118 -2.27 -16.57 15.59
#